data_AF-A0A662LMA0-F1
#
_entry.id   AF-A0A662LMA0-F1
#
_cell.length_a   1.000
_cell.length_b   1.000
_cell.length_c   1.000
_cell.angle_alpha   90.00
_cell.angle_beta   90.00
_cell.angle_gamma   90.00
#
_symmetry.space_group_name_H-M   'P 1'
#
loop_
_entity.id
_entity.type
_entity.pdbx_description
1 polymer ?
#
loop_
_entity_poly.entity_id
_entity_poly.type
_entity_poly.pdbx_seq_one_letter_code
_entity_poly.pdbx_strand_id
1 'polypeptide(L)'
;MKNKKHNTGSTITLLILIIAILLISLTATSMVTSNISTNKGDVDEYLDDVLNELTSYVKIKNVYGQYTQQKPYYITKIGILLSPRFHDPINLSEWVIQLQTKETLTIYSFKNVAMKQEDHTIFTHPLWENMSFNSFGIMSIIDKDDSLIQHYSLSDPSDLIFLVFNISENSITKGEHTSIILTSGISLKKTITFSAPLPTQQIVSLF
;
A
#
# COMPACT_ATOMS: atom_id res chain seq x y z
N MET A 1 14.64 -32.71 21.05
CA MET A 1 15.16 -31.32 20.99
C MET A 1 14.66 -30.67 19.71
N LYS A 2 13.85 -29.60 19.80
CA LYS A 2 13.32 -28.84 18.65
C LYS A 2 14.33 -27.75 18.27
N ASN A 3 14.86 -27.78 17.05
CA ASN A 3 15.65 -26.69 16.49
C ASN A 3 14.75 -25.49 16.18
N LYS A 4 14.97 -24.37 16.89
CA LYS A 4 14.41 -23.06 16.57
C LYS A 4 15.06 -22.55 15.28
N LYS A 5 14.28 -22.41 14.21
CA LYS A 5 14.67 -21.57 13.06
C LYS A 5 14.67 -20.12 13.53
N HIS A 6 15.85 -19.50 13.57
CA HIS A 6 15.98 -18.06 13.79
C HIS A 6 15.43 -17.32 12.56
N ASN A 7 14.48 -16.43 12.77
CA ASN A 7 13.92 -15.54 11.75
C ASN A 7 15.00 -14.52 11.32
N THR A 8 15.72 -14.83 10.24
CA THR A 8 16.75 -13.97 9.61
C THR A 8 16.16 -12.81 8.78
N GLY A 9 14.85 -12.76 8.58
CA GLY A 9 14.20 -11.75 7.73
C GLY A 9 14.19 -10.32 8.32
N SER A 10 14.25 -10.17 9.64
CA SER A 10 14.14 -8.85 10.31
C SER A 10 15.49 -8.16 10.53
N THR A 11 16.58 -8.92 10.65
CA THR A 11 17.92 -8.36 10.86
C THR A 11 18.54 -7.86 9.56
N ILE A 12 18.25 -8.52 8.43
CA ILE A 12 18.76 -8.11 7.12
C ILE A 12 18.09 -6.82 6.65
N THR A 13 16.77 -6.67 6.87
CA THR A 13 16.07 -5.42 6.53
C THR A 13 16.54 -4.24 7.38
N LEU A 14 16.81 -4.46 8.68
CA LEU A 14 17.38 -3.45 9.56
C LEU A 14 18.80 -3.05 9.13
N LEU A 15 19.63 -4.01 8.73
CA LEU A 15 20.99 -3.75 8.27
C LEU A 15 21.00 -2.92 6.97
N ILE A 16 20.14 -3.26 6.01
CA ILE A 16 19.99 -2.48 4.77
C ILE A 16 19.55 -1.04 5.08
N LEU A 17 18.63 -0.86 6.03
CA LEU A 17 18.18 0.46 6.47
C LEU A 17 19.31 1.28 7.10
N ILE A 18 20.10 0.68 7.99
CA ILE A 18 21.27 1.33 8.60
C ILE A 18 22.28 1.75 7.53
N ILE A 19 22.53 0.88 6.53
CA ILE A 19 23.43 1.19 5.42
C ILE A 19 22.89 2.34 4.58
N ALA A 20 21.58 2.37 4.29
CA ALA A 20 20.95 3.46 3.55
C ALA A 20 21.10 4.79 4.31
N ILE A 21 20.74 4.83 5.59
CA ILE A 21 20.88 6.03 6.45
C ILE A 21 22.35 6.50 6.48
N LEU A 22 23.31 5.57 6.59
CA LEU A 22 24.74 5.89 6.59
C LEU A 22 25.17 6.53 5.26
N LEU A 23 24.75 5.95 4.12
CA LEU A 23 25.07 6.48 2.79
C LEU A 23 24.47 7.88 2.58
N ILE A 24 23.24 8.10 3.03
CA ILE A 24 22.55 9.42 2.95
C ILE A 24 23.29 10.46 3.81
N SER A 25 23.69 10.10 5.04
CA SER A 25 24.45 11.00 5.91
C SER A 25 25.80 11.42 5.30
N LEU A 26 26.45 10.50 4.57
CA LEU A 26 27.72 10.78 3.86
C LEU A 26 27.51 11.72 2.68
N THR A 27 26.44 11.53 1.88
CA THR A 27 26.15 12.43 0.76
C THR A 27 25.76 13.83 1.23
N ALA A 28 24.92 13.94 2.28
CA ALA A 28 24.56 15.22 2.87
C ALA A 28 25.81 15.97 3.38
N THR A 29 26.70 15.29 4.10
CA THR A 29 27.98 15.85 4.56
C THR A 29 28.86 16.30 3.38
N SER A 30 28.90 15.52 2.30
CA SER A 30 29.72 15.86 1.11
C SER A 30 29.22 17.11 0.37
N MET A 31 27.89 17.30 0.29
CA MET A 31 27.27 18.48 -0.33
C MET A 31 27.50 19.75 0.50
N VAL A 32 27.55 19.63 1.83
CA VAL A 32 27.91 20.73 2.75
C VAL A 32 29.36 21.20 2.53
N THR A 33 30.28 20.28 2.24
CA THR A 33 31.68 20.64 1.93
C THR A 33 31.86 21.29 0.56
N SER A 34 30.92 21.13 -0.38
CA SER A 34 31.07 21.66 -1.75
C SER A 34 30.34 22.99 -2.00
N ASN A 35 29.31 23.34 -1.23
CA ASN A 35 28.54 24.57 -1.40
C ASN A 35 28.39 25.37 -0.09
N ILE A 36 29.24 26.38 0.10
CA ILE A 36 29.11 27.37 1.18
C ILE A 36 27.93 28.30 0.86
N SER A 37 26.70 27.90 1.23
CA SER A 37 25.56 28.76 1.59
C SER A 37 24.24 27.97 1.74
N THR A 38 24.24 26.76 2.30
CA THR A 38 23.01 26.10 2.75
C THR A 38 22.72 26.45 4.20
N ASN A 39 21.51 26.92 4.49
CA ASN A 39 21.08 27.15 5.87
C ASN A 39 20.93 25.78 6.54
N LYS A 40 21.27 25.68 7.83
CA LYS A 40 21.13 24.43 8.60
C LYS A 40 19.72 23.82 8.49
N GLY A 41 18.69 24.65 8.38
CA GLY A 41 17.30 24.21 8.21
C GLY A 41 17.04 23.41 6.93
N ASP A 42 17.73 23.72 5.83
CA ASP A 42 17.52 23.02 4.54
C ASP A 42 18.04 21.57 4.60
N VAL A 43 19.06 21.32 5.43
CA VAL A 43 19.63 19.98 5.62
C VAL A 43 18.75 19.14 6.54
N ASP A 44 18.24 19.75 7.61
CA ASP A 44 17.34 19.07 8.55
C ASP A 44 16.03 18.67 7.85
N GLU A 45 15.47 19.56 7.02
CA GLU A 45 14.28 19.28 6.20
C GLU A 45 14.51 18.12 5.22
N TYR A 46 15.63 18.11 4.50
CA TYR A 46 15.98 17.02 3.59
C TYR A 46 16.15 15.67 4.31
N LEU A 47 16.78 15.68 5.50
CA LEU A 47 16.94 14.47 6.30
C LEU A 47 15.59 13.95 6.79
N ASP A 48 14.71 14.85 7.25
CA ASP A 48 13.36 14.49 7.68
C ASP A 48 12.54 13.92 6.53
N ASP A 49 12.60 14.50 5.33
CA ASP A 49 11.91 13.98 4.14
C ASP A 49 12.35 12.55 3.81
N VAL A 50 13.66 12.29 3.81
CA VAL A 50 14.19 10.96 3.50
C VAL A 50 13.86 9.95 4.60
N LEU A 51 13.90 10.36 5.87
CA LEU A 51 13.47 9.52 6.98
C LEU A 51 11.98 9.19 6.86
N ASN A 52 11.13 10.18 6.59
CA ASN A 52 9.70 10.01 6.38
C ASN A 52 9.41 9.08 5.20
N GLU A 53 10.15 9.17 4.09
CA GLU A 53 10.03 8.26 2.95
C GLU A 53 10.34 6.81 3.34
N LEU A 54 11.38 6.59 4.16
CA LEU A 54 11.79 5.27 4.62
C LEU A 54 10.86 4.68 5.67
N THR A 55 10.40 5.49 6.63
CA THR A 55 9.56 5.04 7.75
C THR A 55 8.09 4.94 7.37
N SER A 56 7.64 5.61 6.30
CA SER A 56 6.31 5.43 5.71
C SER A 56 6.15 4.13 4.91
N TYR A 57 7.06 3.17 5.09
CA TYR A 57 6.99 1.87 4.42
C TYR A 57 5.76 1.06 4.86
N VAL A 58 4.90 0.73 3.90
CA VAL A 58 3.84 -0.28 4.06
C VAL A 58 4.28 -1.63 3.51
N LYS A 59 3.89 -2.69 4.22
CA LYS A 59 4.03 -4.08 3.78
C LYS A 59 2.73 -4.56 3.15
N ILE A 60 2.79 -4.92 1.87
CA ILE A 60 1.70 -5.64 1.19
C ILE A 60 1.75 -7.10 1.65
N LYS A 61 0.66 -7.59 2.25
CA LYS A 61 0.55 -8.97 2.73
C LYS A 61 -0.09 -9.89 1.70
N ASN A 62 -1.15 -9.44 1.04
CA ASN A 62 -1.84 -10.20 0.01
C ASN A 62 -2.69 -9.26 -0.87
N VAL A 63 -3.08 -9.70 -2.06
CA VAL A 63 -4.04 -9.04 -2.95
C VAL A 63 -5.09 -10.05 -3.38
N TYR A 64 -6.36 -9.67 -3.25
CA TYR A 64 -7.48 -10.50 -3.66
C TYR A 64 -8.28 -9.83 -4.76
N GLY A 65 -8.78 -10.64 -5.69
CA GLY A 65 -9.72 -10.22 -6.73
C GLY A 65 -11.04 -10.98 -6.61
N GLN A 66 -12.14 -10.32 -6.95
CA GLN A 66 -13.44 -10.97 -7.12
C GLN A 66 -13.82 -11.04 -8.60
N TYR A 67 -14.06 -12.26 -9.09
CA TYR A 67 -14.65 -12.51 -10.41
C TYR A 67 -16.16 -12.24 -10.42
N THR A 68 -16.66 -11.84 -11.59
CA THR A 68 -18.08 -11.88 -11.90
C THR A 68 -18.64 -13.29 -11.78
N GLN A 69 -19.92 -13.39 -11.39
CA GLN A 69 -20.62 -14.69 -11.32
C GLN A 69 -21.09 -15.17 -12.69
N GLN A 70 -21.22 -14.27 -13.67
CA GLN A 70 -21.74 -14.54 -15.01
C GLN A 70 -20.63 -14.44 -16.05
N LYS A 71 -20.76 -15.22 -17.14
CA LYS A 71 -19.85 -15.16 -18.27
C LYS A 71 -20.11 -13.88 -19.10
N PRO A 72 -19.07 -13.25 -19.67
CA PRO A 72 -17.65 -13.59 -19.53
C PRO A 72 -17.14 -13.30 -18.11
N TYR A 73 -16.20 -14.12 -17.62
CA TYR A 73 -15.63 -13.94 -16.29
C TYR A 73 -14.51 -12.90 -16.34
N TYR A 74 -14.65 -11.85 -15.52
CA TYR A 74 -13.64 -10.81 -15.33
C TYR A 74 -13.58 -10.38 -13.86
N ILE A 75 -12.42 -9.87 -13.44
CA ILE A 75 -12.26 -9.33 -12.08
C ILE A 75 -12.91 -7.94 -12.05
N THR A 76 -13.76 -7.68 -11.06
CA THR A 76 -14.48 -6.40 -10.90
C THR A 76 -14.12 -5.65 -9.62
N LYS A 77 -13.65 -6.35 -8.60
CA LYS A 77 -13.26 -5.74 -7.33
C LYS A 77 -11.88 -6.27 -6.92
N ILE A 78 -11.06 -5.37 -6.40
CA ILE A 78 -9.74 -5.72 -5.85
C ILE A 78 -9.67 -5.23 -4.39
N GLY A 79 -9.08 -6.06 -3.53
CA GLY A 79 -8.71 -5.71 -2.16
C GLY A 79 -7.24 -6.00 -1.91
N ILE A 80 -6.48 -5.00 -1.45
CA ILE A 80 -5.05 -5.10 -1.13
C ILE A 80 -4.90 -5.09 0.39
N LEU A 81 -4.45 -6.20 0.96
CA LEU A 81 -4.18 -6.32 2.38
C LEU A 81 -2.80 -5.74 2.69
N LEU A 82 -2.73 -4.77 3.59
CA LEU A 82 -1.48 -4.15 3.99
C LEU A 82 -1.42 -3.83 5.49
N SER A 83 -0.19 -3.63 5.98
CA SER A 83 0.11 -3.13 7.34
C SER A 83 1.32 -2.20 7.29
N PRO A 84 1.45 -1.23 8.20
CA PRO A 84 2.65 -0.40 8.26
C PRO A 84 3.80 -1.25 8.83
N ARG A 85 5.04 -0.82 8.58
CA ARG A 85 6.21 -1.49 9.15
C ARG A 85 6.74 -0.80 10.40
N PHE A 86 6.59 0.52 10.47
CA PHE A 86 7.09 1.37 11.54
C PHE A 86 5.92 2.01 12.28
N HIS A 87 6.24 2.69 13.38
CA HIS A 87 5.25 3.38 14.20
C HIS A 87 4.91 4.80 13.70
N ASP A 88 5.60 5.26 12.66
CA ASP A 88 5.40 6.59 12.12
C ASP A 88 4.08 6.65 11.34
N PRO A 89 3.26 7.69 11.57
CA PRO A 89 1.93 7.77 11.00
C PRO A 89 1.98 7.96 9.48
N ILE A 90 1.30 7.08 8.75
CA ILE A 90 1.18 7.15 7.29
C ILE A 90 -0.19 7.71 6.96
N ASN A 91 -0.23 8.91 6.37
CA ASN A 91 -1.47 9.50 5.88
C ASN A 91 -1.93 8.80 4.59
N LEU A 92 -3.04 8.06 4.64
CA LEU A 92 -3.61 7.36 3.49
C LEU A 92 -4.46 8.25 2.58
N SER A 93 -4.81 9.46 3.01
CA SER A 93 -5.64 10.36 2.21
C SER A 93 -4.93 10.94 0.99
N GLU A 94 -3.60 10.98 1.03
CA GLU A 94 -2.73 11.45 -0.08
C GLU A 94 -2.31 10.31 -1.02
N TRP A 95 -2.80 9.10 -0.78
CA TRP A 95 -2.44 7.95 -1.60
C TRP A 95 -3.21 7.95 -2.90
N VAL A 96 -2.57 7.37 -3.90
CA VAL A 96 -3.11 7.12 -5.22
C VAL A 96 -2.80 5.69 -5.60
N ILE A 97 -3.80 4.99 -6.14
CA ILE A 97 -3.64 3.65 -6.71
C ILE A 97 -3.71 3.79 -8.23
N GLN A 98 -2.69 3.33 -8.94
CA GLN A 98 -2.70 3.26 -10.39
C GLN A 98 -2.87 1.79 -10.80
N LEU A 99 -3.89 1.52 -11.61
CA LEU A 99 -4.11 0.22 -12.21
C LEU A 99 -3.69 0.29 -13.67
N GLN A 100 -2.63 -0.45 -14.01
CA GLN A 100 -2.15 -0.61 -15.37
C GLN A 100 -2.55 -1.98 -15.90
N THR A 101 -3.44 -1.98 -16.87
CA THR A 101 -3.83 -3.16 -17.65
C THR A 101 -3.05 -3.17 -18.97
N LYS A 102 -3.39 -4.10 -19.88
CA LYS A 102 -2.82 -4.07 -21.23
C LYS A 102 -3.22 -2.81 -22.01
N GLU A 103 -4.41 -2.28 -21.76
CA GLU A 103 -5.05 -1.27 -22.61
C GLU A 103 -5.19 0.10 -21.92
N THR A 104 -5.27 0.11 -20.59
CA THR A 104 -5.59 1.32 -19.82
C THR A 104 -4.65 1.53 -18.64
N LEU A 105 -4.46 2.80 -18.30
CA LEU A 105 -3.89 3.25 -17.04
C LEU A 105 -4.98 4.04 -16.32
N THR A 106 -5.51 3.49 -15.23
CA THR A 106 -6.55 4.14 -14.43
C THR A 106 -6.02 4.55 -13.08
N ILE A 107 -6.44 5.72 -12.61
CA ILE A 107 -6.01 6.31 -11.36
C ILE A 107 -7.19 6.35 -10.40
N TYR A 108 -6.98 5.81 -9.20
CA TYR A 108 -7.94 5.82 -8.10
C TYR A 108 -7.41 6.73 -6.98
N SER A 109 -8.24 7.68 -6.55
CA SER A 109 -7.93 8.62 -5.48
C SER A 109 -8.75 8.32 -4.22
N PHE A 110 -8.25 8.70 -3.05
CA PHE A 110 -9.03 8.57 -1.83
C PHE A 110 -10.18 9.58 -1.82
N LYS A 111 -11.37 9.14 -1.40
CA LYS A 111 -12.57 10.01 -1.30
C LYS A 111 -13.22 9.95 0.09
N ASN A 112 -12.41 9.82 1.15
CA ASN A 112 -12.87 9.85 2.54
C ASN A 112 -13.84 8.72 2.89
N VAL A 113 -13.66 7.55 2.27
CA VAL A 113 -14.47 6.36 2.55
C VAL A 113 -13.61 5.37 3.32
N ALA A 114 -13.77 5.36 4.65
CA ALA A 114 -13.13 4.41 5.54
C ALA A 114 -14.17 3.78 6.48
N MET A 115 -14.15 2.46 6.63
CA MET A 115 -15.06 1.74 7.54
C MET A 115 -14.35 0.55 8.19
N LYS A 116 -14.79 0.16 9.40
CA LYS A 116 -14.35 -1.09 10.03
C LYS A 116 -15.03 -2.28 9.36
N GLN A 117 -14.34 -3.41 9.26
CA GLN A 117 -14.77 -4.62 8.54
C GLN A 117 -16.00 -5.30 9.19
N GLU A 118 -16.26 -5.07 10.49
CA GLU A 118 -17.38 -5.65 11.25
C GLU A 118 -17.64 -7.14 10.90
N ASP A 119 -18.90 -7.58 10.85
CA ASP A 119 -19.30 -8.95 10.53
C ASP A 119 -19.39 -9.24 9.02
N HIS A 120 -18.93 -8.31 8.17
CA HIS A 120 -19.09 -8.41 6.72
C HIS A 120 -17.84 -8.98 6.05
N THR A 121 -18.02 -9.75 4.97
CA THR A 121 -16.88 -10.13 4.12
C THR A 121 -16.40 -8.93 3.30
N ILE A 122 -15.12 -8.92 2.94
CA ILE A 122 -14.49 -7.80 2.21
C ILE A 122 -15.27 -7.43 0.95
N PHE A 123 -15.78 -8.41 0.19
CA PHE A 123 -16.43 -8.16 -1.10
C PHE A 123 -17.94 -7.93 -1.03
N THR A 124 -18.54 -8.12 0.15
CA THR A 124 -19.98 -7.87 0.43
C THR A 124 -20.19 -6.69 1.39
N HIS A 125 -19.14 -5.95 1.73
CA HIS A 125 -19.18 -4.88 2.70
C HIS A 125 -19.94 -3.63 2.19
N PRO A 126 -20.77 -2.94 3.01
CA PRO A 126 -21.54 -1.76 2.58
C PRO A 126 -20.68 -0.61 2.02
N LEU A 127 -19.41 -0.52 2.44
CA LEU A 127 -18.42 0.42 1.90
C LEU A 127 -18.40 0.47 0.37
N TRP A 128 -18.66 -0.63 -0.35
CA TRP A 128 -18.71 -0.64 -1.81
C TRP A 128 -19.78 0.28 -2.41
N GLU A 129 -20.88 0.52 -1.70
CA GLU A 129 -21.98 1.38 -2.14
C GLU A 129 -21.64 2.87 -1.97
N ASN A 130 -20.70 3.18 -1.06
CA ASN A 130 -20.26 4.54 -0.76
C ASN A 130 -19.07 4.98 -1.63
N MET A 131 -18.53 4.10 -2.48
CA MET A 131 -17.38 4.40 -3.33
C MET A 131 -17.78 4.87 -4.71
N SER A 132 -17.07 5.89 -5.21
CA SER A 132 -17.15 6.32 -6.61
C SER A 132 -16.26 5.46 -7.53
N PHE A 133 -16.55 5.47 -8.84
CA PHE A 133 -15.87 4.63 -9.85
C PHE A 133 -14.34 4.79 -9.90
N ASN A 134 -13.81 5.98 -9.65
CA ASN A 134 -12.36 6.26 -9.66
C ASN A 134 -11.83 6.58 -8.25
N SER A 135 -12.42 5.95 -7.25
CA SER A 135 -11.95 6.03 -5.87
C SER A 135 -11.57 4.68 -5.30
N PHE A 136 -10.67 4.72 -4.33
CA PHE A 136 -10.47 3.61 -3.42
C PHE A 136 -11.00 3.99 -2.04
N GLY A 137 -11.38 2.97 -1.29
CA GLY A 137 -11.78 3.05 0.10
C GLY A 137 -10.85 2.23 0.99
N ILE A 138 -10.99 2.47 2.29
CA ILE A 138 -10.19 1.82 3.32
C ILE A 138 -11.13 0.98 4.18
N MET A 139 -10.83 -0.31 4.31
CA MET A 139 -11.52 -1.19 5.23
C MET A 139 -10.57 -1.63 6.33
N SER A 140 -10.83 -1.20 7.55
CA SER A 140 -10.04 -1.53 8.72
C SER A 140 -10.44 -2.90 9.29
N ILE A 141 -9.47 -3.81 9.46
CA ILE A 141 -9.69 -5.13 10.07
C ILE A 141 -9.23 -5.09 11.53
N ILE A 142 -8.00 -4.62 11.73
CA ILE A 142 -7.37 -4.44 13.03
C ILE A 142 -6.92 -3.00 13.08
N ASP A 143 -7.46 -2.27 14.03
CA ASP A 143 -7.17 -0.87 14.32
C ASP A 143 -7.51 -0.68 15.80
N LYS A 144 -6.48 -0.56 16.63
CA LYS A 144 -6.67 -0.53 18.09
C LYS A 144 -6.93 0.86 18.62
N ASP A 145 -6.39 1.87 17.95
CA ASP A 145 -6.43 3.27 18.36
C ASP A 145 -7.45 4.09 17.56
N ASP A 146 -8.17 3.45 16.63
CA ASP A 146 -9.17 4.06 15.75
C ASP A 146 -8.60 5.15 14.84
N SER A 147 -7.28 5.16 14.65
CA SER A 147 -6.55 6.17 13.88
C SER A 147 -6.93 6.18 12.41
N LEU A 148 -7.33 5.03 11.86
CA LEU A 148 -7.73 4.91 10.46
C LEU A 148 -9.10 5.52 10.18
N ILE A 149 -10.03 5.41 11.12
CA ILE A 149 -11.38 5.93 10.96
C ILE A 149 -11.42 7.44 11.25
N GLN A 150 -10.67 7.89 12.25
CA GLN A 150 -10.69 9.29 12.67
C GLN A 150 -9.77 10.18 11.83
N HIS A 151 -8.62 9.64 11.40
CA HIS A 151 -7.55 10.45 10.80
C HIS A 151 -7.02 9.88 9.48
N TYR A 152 -7.54 8.74 9.00
CA TYR A 152 -7.01 8.04 7.83
C TYR A 152 -5.51 7.75 7.94
N SER A 153 -5.03 7.61 9.18
CA SER A 153 -3.62 7.41 9.48
C SER A 153 -3.39 5.96 9.83
N LEU A 154 -2.29 5.40 9.33
CA LEU A 154 -1.86 4.05 9.61
C LEU A 154 -0.52 4.12 10.35
N SER A 155 -0.51 3.75 11.63
CA SER A 155 0.64 4.01 12.51
C SER A 155 1.04 2.80 13.37
N ASP A 156 0.19 1.81 13.65
CA ASP A 156 0.61 0.64 14.44
C ASP A 156 0.97 -0.53 13.50
N PRO A 157 2.17 -1.14 13.60
CA PRO A 157 2.54 -2.34 12.83
C PRO A 157 1.62 -3.55 13.00
N SER A 158 0.78 -3.56 14.03
CA SER A 158 -0.28 -4.53 14.25
C SER A 158 -1.58 -4.21 13.51
N ASP A 159 -1.73 -2.98 13.01
CA ASP A 159 -2.86 -2.58 12.17
C ASP A 159 -2.88 -3.37 10.88
N LEU A 160 -4.10 -3.64 10.43
CA LEU A 160 -4.34 -4.44 9.26
C LEU A 160 -5.54 -3.86 8.51
N ILE A 161 -5.29 -3.45 7.27
CA ILE A 161 -6.32 -2.83 6.45
C ILE A 161 -6.38 -3.45 5.06
N PHE A 162 -7.53 -3.30 4.43
CA PHE A 162 -7.69 -3.42 3.00
C PHE A 162 -7.82 -2.06 2.35
N LEU A 163 -7.01 -1.81 1.32
CA LEU A 163 -7.35 -0.83 0.30
C LEU A 163 -8.22 -1.52 -0.74
N VAL A 164 -9.41 -0.99 -0.98
CA VAL A 164 -10.39 -1.61 -1.90
C VAL A 164 -10.81 -0.64 -2.98
N PHE A 165 -10.98 -1.13 -4.21
CA PHE A 165 -11.39 -0.32 -5.34
C PHE A 165 -12.11 -1.16 -6.40
N ASN A 166 -13.02 -0.50 -7.13
CA ASN A 166 -13.84 -1.12 -8.17
C ASN A 166 -13.17 -0.93 -9.54
N ILE A 167 -13.05 -2.01 -10.29
CA ILE A 167 -12.40 -2.05 -11.60
C ILE A 167 -13.35 -2.50 -12.71
N SER A 168 -14.67 -2.42 -12.49
CA SER A 168 -15.67 -2.92 -13.44
C SER A 168 -15.54 -2.32 -14.84
N GLU A 169 -15.09 -1.07 -14.97
CA GLU A 169 -14.83 -0.40 -16.26
C GLU A 169 -13.50 -0.83 -16.93
N ASN A 170 -12.57 -1.39 -16.16
CA ASN A 170 -11.24 -1.83 -16.59
C ASN A 170 -11.10 -3.36 -16.54
N SER A 171 -12.21 -4.07 -16.74
CA SER A 171 -12.38 -5.51 -16.49
C SER A 171 -11.16 -6.34 -16.86
N ILE A 172 -10.50 -6.94 -15.86
CA ILE A 172 -9.30 -7.76 -16.08
C ILE A 172 -9.73 -9.16 -16.48
N THR A 173 -9.26 -9.60 -17.64
CA THR A 173 -9.56 -10.93 -18.17
C THR A 173 -8.56 -11.98 -17.70
N LYS A 174 -8.95 -13.27 -17.73
CA LYS A 174 -8.06 -14.38 -17.34
C LYS A 174 -6.75 -14.35 -18.14
N GLY A 175 -5.62 -14.58 -17.48
CA GLY A 175 -4.29 -14.58 -18.07
C GLY A 175 -3.72 -13.20 -18.42
N GLU A 176 -4.47 -12.12 -18.21
CA GLU A 176 -3.99 -10.77 -18.45
C GLU A 176 -2.93 -10.37 -17.42
N HIS A 177 -1.86 -9.73 -17.89
CA HIS A 177 -0.84 -9.15 -17.04
C HIS A 177 -1.28 -7.76 -16.58
N THR A 178 -1.34 -7.57 -15.28
CA THR A 178 -1.77 -6.33 -14.66
C THR A 178 -0.74 -5.89 -13.63
N SER A 179 -0.53 -4.58 -13.53
CA SER A 179 0.26 -3.98 -12.45
C SER A 179 -0.58 -2.99 -11.66
N ILE A 180 -0.48 -3.07 -10.34
CA ILE A 180 -1.02 -2.08 -9.42
C ILE A 180 0.14 -1.33 -8.81
N ILE A 181 0.09 -0.01 -8.88
CA ILE A 181 1.09 0.88 -8.33
C ILE A 181 0.46 1.69 -7.20
N LEU A 182 1.03 1.61 -6.01
CA LEU A 182 0.66 2.43 -4.86
C LEU A 182 1.70 3.53 -4.72
N THR A 183 1.24 4.77 -4.65
CA THR A 183 2.08 5.97 -4.48
C THR A 183 1.44 6.91 -3.49
N SER A 184 2.24 7.57 -2.65
CA SER A 184 1.87 8.80 -1.97
C SER A 184 2.91 9.88 -2.25
N GLY A 185 2.62 11.12 -1.86
CA GLY A 185 3.59 12.23 -2.03
C GLY A 185 4.91 12.03 -1.30
N ILE A 186 4.94 11.19 -0.25
CA ILE A 186 6.10 11.03 0.65
C ILE A 186 6.61 9.58 0.66
N SER A 187 5.75 8.59 0.40
CA SER A 187 6.11 7.17 0.58
C SER A 187 6.74 6.52 -0.65
N LEU A 188 7.63 5.54 -0.40
CA LEU A 188 8.21 4.69 -1.42
C LEU A 188 7.13 3.99 -2.26
N LYS A 189 7.14 4.26 -3.58
CA LYS A 189 6.29 3.59 -4.57
C LYS A 189 6.34 2.07 -4.40
N LYS A 190 5.17 1.42 -4.39
CA LYS A 190 5.02 -0.03 -4.42
C LYS A 190 4.38 -0.48 -5.73
N THR A 191 4.98 -1.47 -6.37
CA THR A 191 4.41 -2.11 -7.57
C THR A 191 4.07 -3.55 -7.24
N ILE A 192 2.84 -3.95 -7.51
CA ILE A 192 2.35 -5.33 -7.46
C ILE A 192 2.06 -5.74 -8.90
N THR A 193 2.65 -6.82 -9.38
CA THR A 193 2.38 -7.33 -10.73
C THR A 193 1.86 -8.75 -10.63
N PHE A 194 0.81 -9.06 -11.39
CA PHE A 194 0.22 -10.39 -11.42
C PHE A 194 -0.34 -10.74 -12.80
N SER A 195 -0.55 -12.02 -13.02
CA SER A 195 -1.36 -12.54 -14.12
C SER A 195 -2.68 -13.03 -13.56
N ALA A 196 -3.80 -12.54 -14.08
CA ALA A 196 -5.11 -12.92 -13.57
C ALA A 196 -5.30 -14.46 -13.67
N PRO A 197 -5.63 -15.15 -12.56
CA PRO A 197 -5.72 -16.60 -12.55
C PRO A 197 -6.93 -17.11 -13.35
N LEU A 198 -7.10 -18.44 -13.42
CA LEU A 198 -8.33 -19.00 -13.96
C LEU A 198 -9.50 -18.77 -12.96
N PRO A 199 -10.72 -18.47 -13.44
CA PRO A 199 -11.90 -18.23 -12.61
C PRO A 199 -12.45 -19.54 -12.03
N THR A 200 -11.65 -20.21 -11.20
CA THR A 200 -11.97 -21.47 -10.52
C THR A 200 -12.81 -21.25 -9.26
N GLN A 201 -12.72 -20.04 -8.69
CA GLN A 201 -13.46 -19.58 -7.53
C GLN A 201 -13.87 -18.13 -7.73
N GLN A 202 -14.91 -17.67 -7.03
CA GLN A 202 -15.38 -16.29 -7.13
C GLN A 202 -14.35 -15.30 -6.56
N ILE A 203 -13.60 -15.69 -5.54
CA ILE A 203 -12.55 -14.88 -4.93
C ILE A 203 -11.21 -15.60 -5.13
N VAL A 204 -10.19 -14.86 -5.55
CA VAL A 204 -8.86 -15.42 -5.86
C VAL A 204 -7.75 -14.58 -5.25
N SER A 205 -6.63 -15.22 -4.87
CA SER A 205 -5.37 -14.54 -4.57
C SER A 205 -4.73 -14.12 -5.90
N LEU A 206 -4.31 -12.87 -5.98
CA LEU A 206 -3.60 -12.29 -7.14
C LEU A 206 -2.10 -12.15 -6.87
N PHE A 207 -1.71 -12.10 -5.60
CA PHE A 207 -0.33 -12.03 -5.12
C PHE A 207 -0.14 -13.02 -3.96
#